data_AF-A0A0R3AKB8-F1
#
_entry.id   AF-A0A0R3AKB8-F1
#
_cell.length_a   1.000
_cell.length_b   1.000
_cell.length_c   1.000
_cell.angle_alpha   90.00
_cell.angle_beta   90.00
_cell.angle_gamma   90.00
#
_symmetry.space_group_name_H-M   'P 1'
#
loop_
_entity.id
_entity.type
_entity.pdbx_description
1 polymer ?
#
loop_
_entity_poly.entity_id
_entity_poly.type
_entity_poly.pdbx_seq_one_letter_code
_entity_poly.pdbx_strand_id
1 'polypeptide(L)'
;MTKIVPDPPLSAFTTLGVVTFGDYGENEKPLFRVNAGMPLGEALEHASTLLYYAKKLAMEAAMDVRGEQYAWAAHYLCEMGKAVVDDLTQALTPSS
;
A
#
# COMPACT_ATOMS: atom_id res chain seq x y z
N MET A 1 2.81 -39.18 -8.96
CA MET A 1 1.91 -38.76 -7.87
C MET A 1 2.16 -37.29 -7.57
N THR A 2 1.41 -36.39 -8.19
CA THR A 2 1.40 -34.96 -7.86
C THR A 2 0.62 -34.82 -6.55
N LYS A 3 1.34 -34.60 -5.46
CA LYS A 3 0.72 -34.31 -4.16
C LYS A 3 0.04 -32.95 -4.29
N ILE A 4 -1.29 -32.91 -4.25
CA ILE A 4 -2.04 -31.65 -4.19
C ILE A 4 -1.71 -31.03 -2.83
N VAL A 5 -0.91 -29.96 -2.83
CA VAL A 5 -0.71 -29.13 -1.64
C VAL A 5 -1.94 -28.23 -1.56
N PRO A 6 -2.76 -28.31 -0.50
CA PRO A 6 -3.89 -27.39 -0.34
C PRO A 6 -3.36 -25.96 -0.22
N ASP A 7 -4.06 -25.01 -0.83
CA ASP A 7 -3.69 -23.60 -0.74
C ASP A 7 -3.67 -23.16 0.73
N PRO A 8 -2.65 -22.39 1.16
CA PRO A 8 -2.59 -21.89 2.51
C PRO A 8 -3.79 -20.98 2.79
N PRO A 9 -4.32 -20.97 4.03
CA PRO A 9 -5.39 -20.05 4.40
C PRO A 9 -4.90 -18.61 4.27
N LEU A 10 -5.79 -17.67 3.92
CA LEU A 10 -5.44 -16.25 3.78
C LEU A 10 -4.82 -15.64 5.06
N SER A 11 -5.13 -16.19 6.22
CA SER A 11 -4.53 -15.82 7.51
C SER A 11 -3.05 -16.16 7.66
N ALA A 12 -2.49 -16.99 6.76
CA ALA A 12 -1.06 -17.33 6.76
C ALA A 12 -0.19 -16.28 6.05
N PHE A 13 -0.80 -15.35 5.31
CA PHE A 13 -0.07 -14.33 4.58
C PHE A 13 0.21 -13.10 5.45
N THR A 14 1.42 -12.58 5.28
CA THR A 14 1.87 -11.34 5.90
C THR A 14 2.58 -10.49 4.85
N THR A 15 2.73 -9.20 5.13
CA THR A 15 3.61 -8.33 4.33
C THR A 15 5.02 -8.92 4.25
N LEU A 16 5.63 -8.85 3.06
CA LEU A 16 7.02 -9.24 2.81
C LEU A 16 7.99 -8.11 3.21
N GLY A 17 7.50 -6.88 3.16
CA GLY A 17 8.24 -5.66 3.42
C GLY A 17 9.26 -5.30 2.34
N VAL A 18 9.10 -5.78 1.12
CA VAL A 18 10.04 -5.54 0.01
C VAL A 18 9.70 -4.29 -0.79
N VAL A 19 8.49 -3.77 -0.65
CA VAL A 19 8.06 -2.54 -1.33
C VAL A 19 8.54 -1.30 -0.58
N THR A 20 9.14 -0.38 -1.32
CA THR A 20 9.65 0.92 -0.87
C THR A 20 8.85 2.07 -1.50
N PHE A 21 8.80 3.23 -0.83
CA PHE A 21 8.07 4.42 -1.30
C PHE A 21 8.60 5.70 -0.65
N GLY A 22 8.05 6.86 -1.05
CA GLY A 22 8.41 8.16 -0.50
C GLY A 22 9.79 8.58 -0.97
N ASP A 23 9.93 8.73 -2.28
CA ASP A 23 11.18 9.13 -2.92
C ASP A 23 11.64 10.49 -2.39
N TYR A 24 12.88 10.53 -1.91
CA TYR A 24 13.45 11.69 -1.23
C TYR A 24 14.74 12.15 -1.90
N GLY A 25 14.83 13.47 -2.10
CA GLY A 25 15.98 14.15 -2.69
C GLY A 25 16.07 14.02 -4.21
N GLU A 26 17.13 14.60 -4.78
CA GLU A 26 17.32 14.68 -6.24
C GLU A 26 17.56 13.31 -6.92
N ASN A 27 17.87 12.27 -6.13
CA ASN A 27 18.17 10.93 -6.64
C ASN A 27 16.99 9.96 -6.51
N GLU A 28 15.78 10.45 -6.19
CA GLU A 28 14.56 9.63 -6.02
C GLU A 28 14.80 8.41 -5.11
N LYS A 29 15.57 8.58 -4.04
CA LYS A 29 15.89 7.48 -3.14
C LYS A 29 14.70 7.25 -2.21
N PRO A 30 14.07 6.06 -2.19
CA PRO A 30 12.93 5.82 -1.33
C PRO A 30 13.35 5.88 0.14
N LEU A 31 12.60 6.64 0.94
CA LEU A 31 12.86 6.82 2.36
C LEU A 31 12.15 5.77 3.23
N PHE A 32 11.00 5.29 2.78
CA PHE A 32 10.13 4.40 3.54
C PHE A 32 10.00 3.03 2.88
N ARG A 33 9.58 2.05 3.68
CA ARG A 33 9.23 0.69 3.23
C ARG A 33 8.04 0.18 4.01
N VAL A 34 7.33 -0.77 3.43
CA VAL A 34 6.42 -1.63 4.19
C VAL A 34 7.25 -2.50 5.14
N ASN A 35 6.79 -2.63 6.38
CA ASN A 35 7.43 -3.54 7.33
C ASN A 35 6.93 -4.96 7.10
N ALA A 36 7.83 -5.94 7.18
CA ALA A 36 7.49 -7.35 7.03
C ALA A 36 6.74 -7.89 8.25
N GLY A 37 5.96 -8.96 8.04
CA GLY A 37 5.31 -9.72 9.11
C GLY A 37 3.99 -9.13 9.62
N MET A 38 3.43 -8.11 8.95
CA MET A 38 2.11 -7.58 9.30
C MET A 38 1.02 -8.50 8.74
N PRO A 39 0.01 -8.91 9.54
CA PRO A 39 -1.07 -9.76 9.07
C PRO A 39 -1.81 -9.17 7.87
N LEU A 40 -2.13 -10.00 6.86
CA LEU A 40 -2.83 -9.60 5.63
C LEU A 40 -4.07 -8.74 5.91
N GLY A 41 -4.93 -9.17 6.83
CA GLY A 41 -6.20 -8.50 7.12
C GLY A 41 -6.00 -7.09 7.69
N GLU A 42 -5.14 -6.96 8.70
CA GLU A 42 -4.83 -5.68 9.34
C GLU A 42 -4.13 -4.72 8.37
N ALA A 43 -3.21 -5.23 7.55
CA ALA A 43 -2.51 -4.46 6.54
C ALA A 43 -3.48 -3.94 5.46
N LEU A 44 -4.41 -4.77 4.98
CA LEU A 44 -5.44 -4.35 4.02
C LEU A 44 -6.43 -3.34 4.62
N GLU A 45 -6.83 -3.51 5.87
CA GLU A 45 -7.69 -2.55 6.57
C GLU A 45 -7.02 -1.18 6.67
N HIS A 46 -5.73 -1.16 7.02
CA HIS A 46 -4.96 0.08 7.08
C HIS A 46 -4.80 0.73 5.70
N ALA A 47 -4.47 -0.06 4.66
CA ALA A 47 -4.38 0.43 3.29
C ALA A 47 -5.71 1.02 2.78
N SER A 48 -6.83 0.36 3.07
CA SER A 48 -8.17 0.83 2.73
C SER A 48 -8.47 2.19 3.39
N THR A 49 -8.09 2.34 4.66
CA THR A 49 -8.25 3.60 5.40
C THR A 49 -7.43 4.73 4.76
N LEU A 50 -6.16 4.48 4.43
CA LEU A 50 -5.30 5.46 3.75
C LEU A 50 -5.89 5.89 2.40
N LEU A 51 -6.32 4.93 1.58
CA LEU A 51 -6.89 5.17 0.26
C LEU A 51 -8.25 5.89 0.33
N TYR A 52 -9.05 5.63 1.36
CA TYR A 52 -10.29 6.36 1.61
C TYR A 52 -10.01 7.85 1.83
N TYR A 53 -9.07 8.20 2.72
CA TYR A 53 -8.72 9.59 2.97
C TYR A 53 -8.04 10.24 1.76
N ALA A 54 -7.16 9.52 1.08
CA ALA A 54 -6.55 9.99 -0.16
C ALA A 54 -7.62 10.39 -1.19
N LYS A 55 -8.62 9.52 -1.41
CA LYS A 55 -9.74 9.79 -2.33
C LYS A 55 -10.56 11.00 -1.88
N LYS A 56 -10.88 11.11 -0.60
CA LYS A 56 -11.64 12.24 -0.05
C LYS A 56 -10.91 13.56 -0.27
N LEU A 57 -9.63 13.62 0.09
CA LEU A 57 -8.80 14.81 -0.05
C LEU A 57 -8.54 15.19 -1.51
N ALA A 58 -8.35 14.19 -2.39
CA ALA A 58 -8.22 14.43 -3.82
C ALA A 58 -9.50 15.03 -4.43
N MET A 59 -10.68 14.58 -3.98
CA MET A 59 -11.95 15.17 -4.41
C MET A 59 -12.10 16.62 -3.92
N GLU A 60 -11.77 16.89 -2.65
CA GLU A 60 -11.78 18.26 -2.11
C GLU A 60 -10.79 19.16 -2.85
N ALA A 61 -9.60 18.67 -3.19
CA ALA A 61 -8.62 19.38 -3.99
C ALA A 61 -9.10 19.68 -5.43
N ALA A 62 -9.90 18.79 -6.01
CA ALA A 62 -10.43 18.95 -7.37
C ALA A 62 -11.64 19.89 -7.46
N MET A 63 -12.45 19.97 -6.40
CA MET A 63 -13.73 20.69 -6.41
C MET A 63 -13.67 22.10 -5.82
N ASP A 64 -12.76 22.36 -4.88
CA ASP A 64 -12.64 23.66 -4.20
C ASP A 64 -11.44 24.45 -4.73
N VAL A 65 -11.65 25.74 -5.04
CA VAL A 65 -10.59 26.69 -5.43
C VAL A 65 -9.51 26.80 -4.34
N ARG A 66 -9.85 26.53 -3.08
CA ARG A 66 -8.92 26.51 -1.94
C ARG A 66 -8.43 25.11 -1.57
N GLY A 67 -8.78 24.10 -2.36
CA GLY A 67 -8.48 22.69 -2.10
C GLY A 67 -7.04 22.27 -2.41
N GLU A 68 -6.24 23.12 -3.06
CA GLU A 68 -4.86 22.83 -3.47
C GLU A 68 -3.97 22.34 -2.30
N GLN A 69 -4.23 22.83 -1.08
CA GLN A 69 -3.53 22.42 0.14
C GLN A 69 -3.69 20.93 0.47
N TYR A 70 -4.75 20.27 -0.04
CA TYR A 70 -5.02 18.86 0.19
C TYR A 70 -4.38 17.94 -0.85
N ALA A 71 -3.91 18.47 -1.99
CA ALA A 71 -3.40 17.66 -3.10
C ALA A 71 -2.19 16.83 -2.68
N TRP A 72 -1.22 17.44 -1.97
CA TRP A 72 -0.04 16.73 -1.48
C TRP A 72 -0.37 15.71 -0.40
N ALA A 73 -1.28 16.03 0.52
CA ALA A 73 -1.73 15.06 1.54
C ALA A 73 -2.42 13.85 0.89
N ALA A 74 -3.28 14.08 -0.10
CA ALA A 74 -3.90 13.01 -0.88
C ALA A 74 -2.88 12.15 -1.61
N HIS A 75 -1.87 12.79 -2.22
CA HIS A 75 -0.79 12.11 -2.93
C HIS A 75 0.00 11.17 -2.00
N TYR A 76 0.48 11.65 -0.85
CA TYR A 76 1.27 10.82 0.07
C TYR A 76 0.44 9.69 0.70
N LEU A 77 -0.81 9.94 1.06
CA LEU A 77 -1.69 8.88 1.58
C LEU A 77 -1.98 7.81 0.52
N CYS A 78 -2.15 8.22 -0.74
CA CYS A 78 -2.32 7.30 -1.86
C CYS A 78 -1.08 6.43 -2.05
N GLU A 79 0.11 7.05 -2.02
CA GLU A 79 1.39 6.36 -2.15
C GLU A 79 1.58 5.31 -1.04
N MET A 80 1.31 5.68 0.22
CA MET A 80 1.37 4.76 1.37
C MET A 80 0.41 3.57 1.20
N GLY A 81 -0.85 3.84 0.84
CA GLY A 81 -1.84 2.79 0.62
C GLY A 81 -1.47 1.85 -0.52
N LYS A 82 -0.96 2.40 -1.62
CA LYS A 82 -0.46 1.63 -2.77
C LYS A 82 0.72 0.75 -2.38
N ALA A 83 1.67 1.26 -1.61
CA ALA A 83 2.84 0.48 -1.18
C ALA A 83 2.43 -0.79 -0.40
N VAL A 84 1.46 -0.68 0.50
CA VAL A 84 0.93 -1.83 1.25
C VAL A 84 0.25 -2.84 0.32
N VAL A 85 -0.59 -2.37 -0.61
CA VAL A 85 -1.27 -3.24 -1.58
C VAL A 85 -0.27 -3.97 -2.49
N ASP A 86 0.74 -3.27 -2.98
CA ASP A 86 1.78 -3.86 -3.83
C ASP A 86 2.59 -4.93 -3.08
N ASP A 87 2.92 -4.69 -1.80
CA ASP A 87 3.68 -5.63 -0.98
C ASP A 87 2.90 -6.92 -0.70
N LEU A 88 1.61 -6.77 -0.39
CA LEU A 88 0.71 -7.91 -0.20
C LEU A 88 0.41 -8.64 -1.50
N THR A 89 0.35 -7.93 -2.63
CA THR A 89 0.20 -8.55 -3.96
C THR A 89 1.37 -9.48 -4.23
N GLN A 90 2.60 -9.04 -3.94
CA GLN A 90 3.78 -9.91 -4.04
C GLN A 90 3.73 -11.10 -3.07
N ALA A 91 3.19 -10.91 -1.85
CA ALA A 91 3.01 -12.00 -0.89
C ALA A 91 2.01 -13.08 -1.38
N LEU A 92 0.99 -12.67 -2.13
CA LEU A 92 -0.10 -13.53 -2.60
C LEU A 92 0.19 -14.18 -3.96
N THR A 93 1.06 -13.60 -4.79
CA THR A 93 1.43 -14.17 -6.08
C THR A 93 2.59 -15.16 -5.93
N PRO A 94 2.47 -16.41 -6.42
CA PRO A 94 3.59 -17.34 -6.42
C PRO A 94 4.74 -16.80 -7.28
N SER A 95 5.94 -16.77 -6.71
CA SER A 95 7.16 -16.51 -7.48
C SER A 95 7.30 -17.60 -8.56
N SER A 96 7.22 -17.21 -9.83
CA SER A 96 7.38 -18.09 -10.99
C SER A 96 8.81 -18.61 -11.15
#